data_AF-A0A3B8N7F4-F1
#
_entry.id   AF-A0A3B8N7F4-F1
#
_cell.length_a   1.000
_cell.length_b   1.000
_cell.length_c   1.000
_cell.angle_alpha   90.00
_cell.angle_beta   90.00
_cell.angle_gamma   90.00
#
_symmetry.space_group_name_H-M   'P 1'
#
loop_
_entity.id
_entity.type
_entity.pdbx_description
1 polymer ?
#
loop_
_entity_poly.entity_id
_entity_poly.type
_entity_poly.pdbx_seq_one_letter_code
_entity_poly.pdbx_strand_id
1 'polypeptide(L)'
;MISREEIEEMSIDELKDLLSNLEEKDLKSIRFSIALGIVERVSELFEVERENIDIEDAIGLYEKGMDLLIACREKLAVVESKKEEIDRKYRALIASQQDKREQSDNHEED
;
A
#
# COMPACT_ATOMS: atom_id res chain seq x y z
N MET A 1 -3.79 16.55 5.50
CA MET A 1 -3.27 15.27 4.99
C MET A 1 -3.57 15.28 3.50
N ILE A 2 -2.54 15.17 2.65
CA ILE A 2 -2.70 15.25 1.18
C ILE A 2 -3.66 14.16 0.68
N SER A 3 -4.57 14.57 -0.21
CA SER A 3 -5.49 13.71 -0.95
C SER A 3 -4.85 13.15 -2.22
N ARG A 4 -5.52 12.20 -2.86
CA ARG A 4 -5.00 11.58 -4.08
C ARG A 4 -5.15 12.53 -5.27
N GLU A 5 -6.29 13.21 -5.32
CA GLU A 5 -6.62 14.21 -6.32
C GLU A 5 -5.61 15.37 -6.29
N GLU A 6 -5.20 15.81 -5.10
CA GLU A 6 -4.14 16.81 -4.95
C GLU A 6 -2.79 16.34 -5.53
N ILE A 7 -2.48 15.04 -5.48
CA ILE A 7 -1.22 14.51 -6.03
C ILE A 7 -1.26 14.43 -7.55
N GLU A 8 -2.39 14.01 -8.12
CA GLU A 8 -2.55 13.83 -9.56
C GLU A 8 -2.36 15.15 -10.33
N GLU A 9 -2.69 16.28 -9.72
CA GLU A 9 -2.55 17.62 -10.30
C GLU A 9 -1.20 18.30 -10.00
N MET A 10 -0.32 17.69 -9.17
CA MET A 10 0.95 18.32 -8.77
C MET A 10 1.90 18.48 -9.95
N SER A 11 2.53 19.64 -10.05
CA SER A 11 3.68 19.88 -10.91
C SER A 11 4.93 19.14 -10.40
N ILE A 12 5.97 19.07 -11.25
CA ILE A 12 7.28 18.51 -10.86
C ILE A 12 7.84 19.23 -9.63
N ASP A 13 7.79 20.56 -9.60
CA ASP A 13 8.38 21.34 -8.51
C ASP A 13 7.66 21.09 -7.19
N GLU A 14 6.32 21.05 -7.20
CA GLU A 14 5.53 20.73 -6.00
C GLU A 14 5.80 19.30 -5.51
N LEU A 15 5.96 18.35 -6.44
CA LEU A 15 6.26 16.97 -6.10
C LEU A 15 7.68 16.83 -5.52
N LYS A 16 8.65 17.56 -6.07
CA LYS A 16 10.02 17.61 -5.55
C LYS A 16 10.05 18.19 -4.15
N ASP A 17 9.34 19.29 -3.91
CA ASP A 17 9.23 19.90 -2.58
C ASP A 17 8.58 18.94 -1.59
N LEU A 18 7.51 18.26 -1.98
CA LEU A 18 6.86 17.24 -1.16
C LEU A 18 7.81 16.11 -0.78
N LEU A 19 8.54 15.56 -1.76
CA LEU A 19 9.44 14.42 -1.58
C LEU A 19 10.72 14.78 -0.82
N SER A 20 11.20 16.02 -0.94
CA SER A 20 12.36 16.52 -0.19
C SER A 20 12.06 16.64 1.30
N ASN A 21 10.80 16.93 1.66
CA ASN A 21 10.33 17.02 3.03
C ASN A 21 9.90 15.66 3.63
N LEU A 22 9.87 14.59 2.83
CA LEU A 22 9.52 13.24 3.30
C LEU A 22 10.76 12.54 3.91
N GLU A 23 10.74 12.39 5.24
CA GLU A 23 11.70 11.55 5.95
C GLU A 23 11.29 10.06 5.91
N GLU A 24 12.24 9.16 6.17
CA GLU A 24 12.02 7.71 6.13
C GLU A 24 10.89 7.24 7.07
N LYS A 25 10.75 7.91 8.23
CA LYS A 25 9.66 7.64 9.19
C LYS A 25 8.29 7.95 8.59
N ASP A 26 8.21 9.00 7.77
CA ASP A 26 6.97 9.48 7.20
C ASP A 26 6.53 8.57 6.05
N LEU A 27 7.49 8.08 5.25
CA LEU A 27 7.28 7.07 4.20
C LEU A 27 6.59 5.80 4.73
N LYS A 28 7.01 5.30 5.90
CA LYS A 28 6.40 4.11 6.52
C LYS A 28 4.98 4.39 7.03
N SER A 29 4.71 5.61 7.47
CA SER A 29 3.40 6.00 8.01
C SER A 29 2.37 6.36 6.95
N ILE A 30 2.81 6.72 5.73
CA ILE A 30 1.94 7.19 4.66
C ILE A 30 0.93 6.10 4.27
N ARG A 31 -0.28 6.52 3.86
CA ARG A 31 -1.29 5.56 3.38
C ARG A 31 -0.84 4.96 2.05
N PHE A 32 -1.10 3.66 1.85
CA PHE A 32 -0.74 2.96 0.61
C PHE A 32 -1.23 3.71 -0.65
N SER A 33 -2.49 4.15 -0.66
CA SER A 33 -3.07 4.86 -1.82
C SER A 33 -2.37 6.19 -2.14
N ILE A 34 -1.81 6.85 -1.12
CA ILE A 34 -1.09 8.11 -1.26
C ILE A 34 0.32 7.84 -1.79
N ALA A 35 1.03 6.87 -1.20
CA ALA A 35 2.34 6.44 -1.71
C ALA A 35 2.27 6.03 -3.18
N LEU A 36 1.28 5.20 -3.54
CA LEU A 36 1.09 4.74 -4.90
C LEU A 36 0.78 5.90 -5.85
N GLY A 37 -0.11 6.83 -5.45
CA GLY A 37 -0.41 8.00 -6.26
C GLY A 37 0.81 8.87 -6.54
N ILE A 38 1.70 9.05 -5.54
CA ILE A 38 2.96 9.78 -5.74
C ILE A 38 3.85 9.06 -6.77
N VAL A 39 3.98 7.73 -6.66
CA VAL A 39 4.77 6.94 -7.62
C VAL A 39 4.20 7.03 -9.04
N GLU A 40 2.89 6.89 -9.18
CA GLU A 40 2.19 7.03 -10.46
C GLU A 40 2.44 8.42 -11.06
N ARG A 41 2.35 9.46 -10.23
CA ARG A 41 2.60 10.84 -10.67
C ARG A 41 4.06 11.07 -11.08
N VAL A 42 5.02 10.55 -10.32
CA VAL A 42 6.45 10.58 -10.72
C VAL A 42 6.61 9.97 -12.11
N SER A 43 6.05 8.78 -12.34
CA SER A 43 6.13 8.08 -13.63
C SER A 43 5.51 8.89 -14.77
N GLU A 44 4.33 9.47 -14.55
CA GLU A 44 3.63 10.26 -15.56
C GLU A 44 4.41 11.51 -15.95
N LEU A 45 4.94 12.24 -14.96
CA LEU A 45 5.72 13.45 -15.21
C LEU A 45 6.98 13.15 -16.03
N PHE A 46 7.59 11.98 -15.88
CA PHE A 46 8.69 11.55 -16.73
C PHE A 46 8.31 11.25 -18.17
N GLU A 47 7.07 10.82 -18.42
CA GLU A 47 6.58 10.59 -19.77
C GLU A 47 6.25 11.91 -20.46
N VAL A 48 5.69 12.86 -19.72
CA VAL A 48 5.23 14.16 -20.25
C VAL A 48 6.36 15.18 -20.38
N GLU A 49 7.24 15.30 -19.38
CA GLU A 49 8.25 16.36 -19.27
C GLU A 49 9.68 15.85 -19.51
N ARG A 50 9.84 14.71 -20.19
CA ARG A 50 11.13 14.03 -20.43
C ARG A 50 12.25 14.97 -20.91
N GLU A 51 11.92 15.93 -21.77
CA GLU A 51 12.90 16.85 -22.37
C GLU A 51 13.15 18.11 -21.54
N ASN A 52 12.31 18.38 -20.54
CA ASN A 52 12.33 19.60 -19.73
C ASN A 52 12.80 19.38 -18.29
N ILE A 53 12.88 18.13 -17.84
CA ILE A 53 13.37 17.80 -16.51
C ILE A 53 14.90 17.74 -16.48
N ASP A 54 15.49 18.39 -15.46
CA ASP A 54 16.91 18.30 -15.17
C ASP A 54 17.30 16.88 -14.73
N ILE A 55 18.50 16.41 -15.10
CA ILE A 55 18.87 15.00 -14.89
C ILE A 55 19.11 14.69 -13.42
N GLU A 56 19.66 15.62 -12.63
CA GLU A 56 19.85 15.45 -11.19
C GLU A 56 18.50 15.38 -10.47
N ASP A 57 17.56 16.25 -10.87
CA ASP A 57 16.19 16.22 -10.36
C ASP A 57 15.48 14.90 -10.69
N ALA A 58 15.69 14.42 -11.91
CA ALA A 58 15.14 13.17 -12.37
C ALA A 58 15.61 11.99 -11.51
N ILE A 59 16.91 11.91 -11.25
CA ILE A 59 17.50 10.86 -10.41
C ILE A 59 16.89 10.91 -9.00
N GLY A 60 16.81 12.09 -8.39
CA GLY A 60 16.25 12.25 -7.04
C GLY A 60 14.79 11.81 -6.93
N LEU A 61 13.96 12.14 -7.92
CA LEU A 61 12.57 11.67 -7.98
C LEU A 61 12.47 10.16 -8.09
N TYR A 62 13.33 9.52 -8.90
CA TYR A 62 13.36 8.07 -9.05
C TYR A 62 13.77 7.34 -7.76
N GLU A 63 14.82 7.83 -7.08
CA GLU A 63 15.26 7.26 -5.81
C GLU A 63 14.13 7.30 -4.77
N LYS A 64 13.48 8.45 -4.63
CA LYS A 64 12.33 8.60 -3.73
C LYS A 64 11.12 7.77 -4.15
N GLY A 65 10.84 7.68 -5.46
CA GLY A 65 9.81 6.81 -6.01
C GLY A 65 10.07 5.33 -5.69
N MET A 66 11.33 4.90 -5.75
CA MET A 66 11.72 3.55 -5.36
C MET A 66 11.51 3.30 -3.87
N ASP A 67 11.89 4.23 -2.99
CA ASP A 67 11.63 4.10 -1.56
C ASP A 67 10.12 3.96 -1.26
N LEU A 68 9.29 4.74 -1.94
CA LEU A 68 7.83 4.65 -1.84
C LEU A 68 7.29 3.30 -2.36
N LEU A 69 7.83 2.78 -3.45
CA LEU A 69 7.48 1.46 -3.98
C LEU A 69 7.84 0.34 -3.00
N ILE A 70 9.01 0.42 -2.36
CA ILE A 70 9.41 -0.54 -1.32
C ILE A 70 8.42 -0.48 -0.15
N ALA A 71 8.07 0.72 0.33
CA ALA A 71 7.08 0.88 1.39
C ALA A 71 5.69 0.34 0.99
N CYS A 72 5.28 0.52 -0.26
CA CYS A 72 4.05 -0.07 -0.80
C CYS A 72 4.08 -1.61 -0.77
N ARG A 73 5.19 -2.21 -1.22
CA ARG A 73 5.39 -3.66 -1.21
C ARG A 73 5.33 -4.22 0.22
N GLU A 74 5.98 -3.57 1.18
CA GLU A 74 5.94 -3.99 2.58
C GLU A 74 4.51 -3.97 3.14
N LYS A 75 3.73 -2.93 2.84
CA LYS A 75 2.32 -2.84 3.25
C LYS A 75 1.48 -3.96 2.64
N LEU A 76 1.71 -4.31 1.37
CA LEU A 76 1.01 -5.43 0.72
C LEU A 76 1.33 -6.77 1.39
N ALA A 77 2.60 -7.03 1.71
CA ALA A 77 3.00 -8.25 2.41
C ALA A 77 2.31 -8.39 3.78
N VAL A 78 2.14 -7.27 4.50
CA VAL A 78 1.38 -7.25 5.77
C VAL A 78 -0.10 -7.60 5.53
N VAL A 79 -0.71 -7.06 4.48
CA VAL A 79 -2.12 -7.36 4.13
C VAL A 79 -2.30 -8.83 3.77
N GLU A 80 -1.40 -9.41 2.97
CA GLU A 80 -1.43 -10.83 2.59
C GLU A 80 -1.36 -11.73 3.82
N SER A 81 -0.37 -11.50 4.69
CA SER A 81 -0.21 -12.26 5.93
C SER A 81 -1.45 -12.18 6.83
N LYS A 82 -2.03 -10.98 6.95
CA LYS A 82 -3.22 -10.76 7.79
C LYS A 82 -4.48 -11.39 7.20
N LYS A 83 -4.62 -11.38 5.87
CA LYS A 83 -5.69 -12.10 5.17
C LYS A 83 -5.60 -13.60 5.45
N GLU A 84 -4.41 -14.19 5.30
CA GLU A 84 -4.22 -15.62 5.58
C GLU A 84 -4.56 -15.98 7.03
N GLU A 85 -4.21 -15.12 7.99
CA GLU A 85 -4.56 -15.31 9.39
C GLU A 85 -6.09 -15.28 9.60
N ILE A 86 -6.79 -14.34 8.98
CA ILE A 86 -8.25 -14.23 9.02
C ILE A 86 -8.88 -15.48 8.40
N ASP A 87 -8.40 -15.91 7.24
CA ASP A 87 -8.90 -17.10 6.55
C ASP A 87 -8.70 -18.38 7.39
N ARG A 88 -7.56 -18.51 8.08
CA ARG A 88 -7.32 -19.60 9.04
C ARG A 88 -8.30 -19.57 10.20
N LYS A 89 -8.52 -18.40 10.82
CA LYS A 89 -9.47 -18.23 11.94
C LYS A 89 -10.90 -18.55 11.51
N TYR A 90 -11.29 -18.11 10.32
CA TYR A 90 -12.62 -18.37 9.76
C TYR A 90 -12.84 -19.87 9.54
N ARG A 91 -11.89 -20.58 8.90
CA ARG A 91 -11.98 -22.03 8.72
C ARG A 91 -12.08 -22.80 10.05
N ALA A 92 -11.28 -22.41 11.05
CA ALA A 92 -11.32 -23.03 12.38
C ALA A 92 -12.68 -22.81 13.06
N LEU A 93 -13.27 -21.61 12.93
CA LEU A 93 -14.60 -21.32 13.47
C LEU A 93 -15.67 -22.21 12.84
N ILE A 94 -15.68 -22.36 11.51
CA ILE A 94 -16.64 -23.22 10.80
C ILE A 94 -16.50 -24.69 11.23
N ALA A 95 -15.26 -25.21 11.26
CA ALA A 95 -15.02 -26.60 11.70
C ALA A 95 -15.53 -26.84 13.13
N SER A 96 -15.24 -25.93 14.06
CA SER A 96 -15.71 -26.04 15.45
C SER A 96 -17.23 -25.97 15.61
N GLN A 97 -17.95 -25.37 14.66
CA GLN A 97 -19.42 -25.33 14.65
C GLN A 97 -20.03 -26.60 14.06
N GLN A 98 -19.35 -27.26 13.13
CA GLN A 98 -19.76 -28.56 12.58
C GLN A 98 -19.59 -29.67 13.62
N ASP A 99 -18.44 -29.75 14.28
CA ASP A 99 -18.18 -30.73 15.35
C ASP A 99 -19.22 -30.65 16.49
N LYS A 100 -19.66 -29.43 16.83
CA LYS A 100 -20.69 -29.23 17.87
C LYS A 100 -22.08 -29.71 17.44
N ARG A 101 -22.44 -29.59 16.16
CA ARG A 101 -23.73 -30.08 15.65
C ARG A 101 -23.77 -31.60 15.60
N GLU A 102 -22.71 -32.23 15.13
CA GLU A 102 -22.61 -33.70 15.07
C GLU A 102 -22.61 -34.36 16.46
N GLN A 103 -22.09 -33.68 17.49
CA GLN A 103 -22.19 -34.14 18.89
C GLN A 103 -23.57 -33.91 19.52
N SER A 104 -24.35 -32.95 19.00
CA SER A 104 -25.72 -32.69 19.47
C SER A 104 -26.69 -33.75 18.94
N ASP A 105 -26.57 -34.09 17.65
CA ASP A 105 -27.44 -35.08 16.98
C ASP A 105 -27.21 -36.51 17.52
N ASN A 106 -25.99 -36.85 17.95
CA ASN A 106 -25.67 -38.16 18.55
C ASN A 106 -26.13 -38.32 20.01
N HIS A 107 -26.66 -37.27 20.65
CA HIS A 107 -27.17 -37.33 22.04
C HIS A 107 -28.70 -37.35 22.14
N GLU A 108 -29.43 -37.23 21.02
CA GLU A 108 -30.90 -37.33 20.99
C GLU A 108 -31.42 -38.74 20.61
N GLU A 109 -30.54 -39.68 20.23
CA GLU A 109 -30.91 -41.06 19.85
C GLU A 109 -30.72 -42.13 20.94
N ASP A 110 -30.26 -41.77 22.16
CA ASP A 110 -30.08 -42.69 23.31
C ASP A 110 -31.16 -42.54 24.41
#